data_AF-A0A2M7INU2-F1
#
_entry.id   AF-A0A2M7INU2-F1
#
_cell.length_a   1.000
_cell.length_b   1.000
_cell.length_c   1.000
_cell.angle_alpha   90.00
_cell.angle_beta   90.00
_cell.angle_gamma   90.00
#
_symmetry.space_group_name_H-M   'P 1'
#
loop_
_entity.id
_entity.type
_entity.pdbx_description
1 polymer ?
#
loop_
_entity_poly.entity_id
_entity_poly.type
_entity_poly.pdbx_seq_one_letter_code
_entity_poly.pdbx_strand_id
1 'polypeptide(L)'
;TAEKALKDHEDKISSEIKDEVTAKITSLNEIKSKDDKDAISTATEALSSAMQKIGEAMSKAPTSTEAGNETTKEGEQVRDAEEVKDEGDTSSK
;
A
#
# COMPACT_ATOMS: atom_id res chain seq x y z
N THR A 1 3.41 14.08 4.74
CA THR A 1 2.47 14.53 3.68
C THR A 1 2.73 13.75 2.41
N ALA A 2 1.80 13.74 1.45
CA ALA A 2 2.01 13.07 0.16
C ALA A 2 3.26 13.59 -0.57
N GLU A 3 3.54 14.89 -0.47
CA GLU A 3 4.78 15.50 -0.97
C GLU A 3 6.04 14.87 -0.37
N LYS A 4 6.02 14.58 0.92
CA LYS A 4 7.14 13.91 1.61
C LYS A 4 7.29 12.46 1.15
N ALA A 5 6.19 11.71 1.10
CA ALA A 5 6.21 10.32 0.64
C ALA A 5 6.71 10.20 -0.80
N LEU A 6 6.28 11.11 -1.68
CA LEU A 6 6.78 11.20 -3.04
C LEU A 6 8.29 11.43 -3.08
N LYS A 7 8.79 12.40 -2.32
CA LYS A 7 10.22 12.76 -2.26
C LYS A 7 11.09 11.62 -1.71
N ASP A 8 10.63 10.96 -0.66
CA ASP A 8 11.36 9.87 0.02
C ASP A 8 11.43 8.58 -0.82
N HIS A 9 10.59 8.46 -1.85
CA HIS A 9 10.49 7.27 -2.69
C HIS A 9 10.68 7.57 -4.18
N GLU A 10 11.07 8.81 -4.55
CA GLU A 10 11.18 9.22 -5.96
C GLU A 10 12.27 8.47 -6.73
N ASP A 11 13.26 7.91 -6.02
CA ASP A 11 14.32 7.05 -6.56
C ASP A 11 13.89 5.59 -6.76
N LYS A 12 12.80 5.16 -6.09
CA LYS A 12 12.30 3.77 -6.10
C LYS A 12 11.07 3.57 -6.97
N ILE A 13 10.55 4.63 -7.58
CA ILE A 13 9.36 4.61 -8.43
C ILE A 13 9.67 5.13 -9.83
N SER A 14 8.88 4.70 -10.82
CA SER A 14 8.97 5.20 -12.19
C SER A 14 8.57 6.68 -12.27
N SER A 15 9.09 7.42 -13.26
CA SER A 15 8.73 8.84 -13.46
C SER A 15 7.22 9.01 -13.67
N GLU A 16 6.55 8.04 -14.29
CA GLU A 16 5.11 8.08 -14.51
C GLU A 16 4.31 8.17 -13.18
N ILE A 17 4.66 7.34 -12.19
CA ILE A 17 4.04 7.38 -10.85
C ILE A 17 4.40 8.68 -10.15
N LYS A 18 5.65 9.14 -10.31
CA LYS A 18 6.12 10.39 -9.72
C LYS A 18 5.33 11.60 -10.24
N ASP A 19 5.16 11.68 -11.56
CA ASP A 19 4.45 12.76 -12.24
C ASP A 19 2.96 12.72 -11.91
N GLU A 20 2.36 11.53 -11.86
CA GLU A 20 0.95 11.34 -11.46
C GLU A 20 0.71 11.91 -10.05
N VAL A 21 1.52 11.51 -9.07
CA VAL A 21 1.35 11.95 -7.68
C VAL A 21 1.59 13.45 -7.54
N THR A 22 2.63 13.98 -8.22
CA THR A 22 2.91 15.43 -8.25
C THR A 22 1.71 16.21 -8.78
N ALA A 23 1.11 15.77 -9.88
CA ALA A 23 -0.06 16.40 -10.47
C ALA A 23 -1.27 16.37 -9.52
N LYS A 24 -1.51 15.25 -8.83
CA LYS A 24 -2.62 15.13 -7.85
C LYS A 24 -2.42 16.04 -6.64
N ILE A 25 -1.19 16.18 -6.15
CA ILE A 25 -0.86 17.10 -5.05
C ILE A 25 -1.15 18.54 -5.46
N THR A 26 -0.66 18.97 -6.63
CA THR A 26 -0.89 20.33 -7.14
C THR A 26 -2.37 20.60 -7.30
N SER A 27 -3.10 19.69 -7.95
CA SER A 27 -4.54 19.83 -8.17
C SER A 27 -5.31 19.92 -6.85
N LEU A 28 -4.97 19.08 -5.86
CA LEU A 28 -5.56 19.15 -4.52
C LEU A 28 -5.28 20.50 -3.83
N ASN A 29 -4.07 21.05 -3.95
CA ASN A 29 -3.73 22.35 -3.36
C ASN A 29 -4.47 23.51 -4.04
N GLU A 30 -4.65 23.46 -5.37
CA GLU A 30 -5.40 24.47 -6.12
C GLU A 30 -6.89 24.48 -5.74
N ILE A 31 -7.51 23.30 -5.62
CA ILE A 31 -8.93 23.21 -5.29
C ILE A 31 -9.20 23.35 -3.79
N LYS A 32 -8.23 23.03 -2.90
CA LYS A 32 -8.37 23.29 -1.46
C LYS A 32 -8.58 24.77 -1.14
N SER A 33 -8.17 25.65 -2.04
CA SER A 33 -8.38 27.09 -1.93
C SER A 33 -9.77 27.53 -2.43
N LYS A 34 -10.51 26.63 -3.06
CA LYS A 34 -11.87 26.82 -3.55
C LYS A 34 -12.78 26.06 -2.58
N ASP A 35 -13.84 26.68 -2.06
CA ASP A 35 -14.75 26.10 -1.06
C ASP A 35 -15.66 24.98 -1.66
N ASP A 36 -15.06 24.07 -2.43
CA ASP A 36 -15.69 23.03 -3.23
C ASP A 36 -15.37 21.66 -2.62
N LYS A 37 -16.22 21.26 -1.68
CA LYS A 37 -16.02 20.04 -0.88
C LYS A 37 -16.03 18.77 -1.72
N ASP A 38 -16.87 18.70 -2.76
CA ASP A 38 -16.92 17.56 -3.68
C ASP A 38 -15.62 17.44 -4.47
N ALA A 39 -15.11 18.56 -5.01
CA ALA A 39 -13.82 18.57 -5.71
C ALA A 39 -12.67 18.16 -4.77
N ILE A 40 -12.64 18.71 -3.54
CA ILE A 40 -11.62 18.38 -2.53
C ILE A 40 -11.66 16.89 -2.18
N SER A 41 -12.85 16.31 -1.99
CA SER A 41 -13.01 14.88 -1.70
C SER A 41 -12.45 14.04 -2.86
N THR A 42 -12.89 14.34 -4.08
CA THR A 42 -12.48 13.64 -5.30
C THR A 42 -10.96 13.67 -5.49
N ALA A 43 -10.32 14.83 -5.31
CA ALA A 43 -8.87 14.92 -5.45
C ALA A 43 -8.12 14.25 -4.30
N THR A 44 -8.70 14.21 -3.09
CA THR A 44 -8.11 13.49 -1.95
C THR A 44 -8.14 11.98 -2.17
N GLU A 45 -9.23 11.45 -2.71
CA GLU A 45 -9.35 10.04 -3.10
C GLU A 45 -8.40 9.69 -4.25
N ALA A 46 -8.31 10.57 -5.25
CA ALA A 46 -7.37 10.40 -6.36
C ALA A 46 -5.90 10.43 -5.89
N LEU A 47 -5.56 11.31 -4.94
CA LEU A 47 -4.23 11.37 -4.33
C LEU A 47 -3.93 10.09 -3.54
N SER A 48 -4.89 9.59 -2.77
CA SER A 48 -4.75 8.33 -2.01
C SER A 48 -4.51 7.14 -2.94
N SER A 49 -5.24 7.07 -4.05
CA SER A 49 -5.06 6.03 -5.07
C SER A 49 -3.66 6.08 -5.70
N ALA A 50 -3.16 7.28 -6.00
CA ALA A 50 -1.81 7.46 -6.53
C ALA A 50 -0.73 7.06 -5.50
N MET A 51 -0.95 7.36 -4.22
CA MET A 51 -0.06 6.95 -3.12
C MET A 51 0.00 5.42 -2.95
N GLN A 52 -1.09 4.70 -3.20
CA GLN A 52 -1.07 3.22 -3.19
C GLN A 52 -0.17 2.66 -4.30
N LYS A 53 -0.20 3.25 -5.50
CA LYS A 53 0.71 2.88 -6.60
C LYS A 53 2.18 3.05 -6.21
N ILE A 54 2.53 4.09 -5.43
CA ILE A 54 3.89 4.25 -4.88
C ILE A 54 4.24 3.05 -4.00
N GLY A 55 3.35 2.67 -3.07
CA GLY A 55 3.57 1.53 -2.17
C GLY A 55 3.77 0.22 -2.92
N GLU A 56 2.96 -0.03 -3.95
CA GLU A 56 3.12 -1.19 -4.84
C GLU A 56 4.43 -1.16 -5.62
N ALA A 57 4.81 -0.01 -6.19
CA ALA A 57 6.07 0.14 -6.91
C ALA A 57 7.29 -0.05 -5.99
N MET A 58 7.22 0.46 -4.76
CA MET A 58 8.27 0.29 -3.75
C MET A 58 8.38 -1.16 -3.29
N SER A 59 7.26 -1.89 -3.22
CA SER A 59 7.22 -3.32 -2.90
C SER A 59 7.70 -4.22 -4.05
N LYS A 60 7.52 -3.77 -5.31
CA LYS A 60 7.95 -4.50 -6.52
C LYS A 60 9.37 -4.15 -6.97
N ALA A 61 9.93 -3.04 -6.51
CA ALA A 61 11.34 -2.72 -6.74
C ALA A 61 12.18 -3.88 -6.17
N PRO A 62 13.09 -4.48 -6.96
CA PRO A 62 13.93 -5.57 -6.46
C PRO A 62 14.69 -5.03 -5.25
N THR A 63 14.42 -5.63 -4.08
CA THR A 63 15.15 -5.38 -2.86
C THR A 63 16.59 -5.81 -3.09
N SER A 64 17.40 -4.89 -3.60
CA SER A 64 18.85 -5.03 -3.61
C SER A 64 19.29 -4.95 -2.15
N THR A 65 19.24 -6.12 -1.50
CA THR A 65 19.89 -6.56 -0.26
C THR A 65 20.16 -5.47 0.79
N GLU A 66 19.39 -5.48 1.87
CA GLU A 66 19.96 -5.66 3.22
C GLU A 66 18.90 -6.21 4.18
N ALA A 67 19.34 -7.10 5.06
CA ALA A 67 18.53 -7.96 5.92
C ALA A 67 17.87 -7.19 7.07
N GLY A 68 16.62 -7.54 7.41
CA GLY A 68 16.00 -7.11 8.67
C GLY A 68 14.48 -7.14 8.69
N ASN A 69 13.93 -8.35 8.85
CA ASN A 69 12.77 -8.67 9.69
C ASN A 69 11.38 -8.00 9.47
N GLU A 70 10.37 -8.88 9.31
CA GLU A 70 8.92 -8.72 9.54
C GLU A 70 8.09 -7.92 8.52
N THR A 71 7.30 -8.60 7.64
CA THR A 71 5.89 -9.04 7.85
C THR A 71 4.92 -7.86 7.64
N THR A 72 4.03 -7.80 6.62
CA THR A 72 2.99 -8.77 6.22
C THR A 72 2.40 -8.47 4.82
N LYS A 73 2.18 -9.55 4.06
CA LYS A 73 0.98 -9.99 3.31
C LYS A 73 0.18 -9.04 2.41
N GLU A 74 0.08 -9.42 1.13
CA GLU A 74 -1.09 -10.03 0.45
C GLU A 74 -0.66 -10.37 -1.00
N GLY A 75 -0.92 -11.54 -1.60
CA GLY A 75 -1.74 -12.67 -1.22
C GLY A 75 -1.34 -13.95 -1.96
N GLU A 76 -2.15 -14.98 -1.72
CA GLU A 76 -2.12 -16.29 -2.38
C GLU A 76 -0.98 -17.25 -1.98
N GLN A 77 -1.26 -18.07 -0.96
CA GLN A 77 -1.28 -19.53 -1.13
C GLN A 77 -2.01 -20.19 0.04
N VAL A 78 -3.18 -20.71 -0.33
CA VAL A 78 -4.00 -21.74 0.29
C VAL A 78 -3.15 -22.74 1.10
N ARG A 79 -3.47 -22.91 2.39
CA ARG A 79 -3.23 -24.16 3.11
C ARG A 79 -4.56 -24.62 3.69
N ASP A 80 -5.31 -25.22 2.80
CA ASP A 80 -6.14 -26.36 3.10
C ASP A 80 -5.30 -27.37 3.88
N ALA A 81 -5.66 -27.61 5.14
CA ALA A 81 -5.15 -28.70 5.95
C ALA A 81 -6.30 -29.18 6.84
N GLU A 82 -7.28 -29.78 6.16
CA GLU A 82 -8.16 -30.79 6.73
C GLU A 82 -7.35 -32.08 7.04
N GLU A 83 -7.72 -32.75 8.14
CA GLU A 83 -7.32 -34.11 8.56
C GLU A 83 -5.86 -34.28 9.07
N VAL A 84 -5.57 -34.85 10.26
CA VAL A 84 -5.93 -36.21 10.72
C VAL A 84 -6.06 -36.31 12.24
N LYS A 85 -7.07 -37.09 12.64
CA LYS A 85 -7.37 -37.77 13.91
C LYS A 85 -6.12 -38.20 14.71
N ASP A 86 -6.17 -38.12 16.03
CA ASP A 86 -5.99 -39.33 16.86
C ASP A 86 -6.59 -39.16 18.26
N GLU A 87 -7.17 -40.25 18.71
CA GLU A 87 -7.99 -40.45 19.89
C GLU A 87 -7.15 -40.44 21.18
N GLY A 88 -7.75 -39.99 22.28
CA GLY A 88 -7.14 -40.02 23.60
C GLY A 88 -8.17 -40.01 24.73
N ASP A 89 -9.30 -40.68 24.52
CA ASP A 89 -10.17 -41.13 25.60
C ASP A 89 -9.55 -42.39 26.21
N THR A 90 -8.98 -42.27 27.42
CA THR A 90 -9.01 -43.38 28.36
C THR A 90 -9.30 -42.88 29.77
N SER A 91 -10.57 -43.04 30.13
CA SER A 91 -11.02 -43.63 31.40
C SER A 91 -10.87 -42.80 32.68
N SER A 92 -11.90 -42.00 32.94
CA SER A 92 -12.44 -41.85 34.29
C SER A 92 -13.36 -43.04 34.60
N LYS A 93 -12.88 -43.98 35.43
CA LYS A 93 -13.74 -44.79 36.31
C LYS A 93 -12.95 -45.29 37.51
#